data_AF-A0A9D4BBC0-F1
#
_entry.id   AF-A0A9D4BBC0-F1
#
_cell.length_a   1.000
_cell.length_b   1.000
_cell.length_c   1.000
_cell.angle_alpha   90.00
_cell.angle_beta   90.00
_cell.angle_gamma   90.00
#
_symmetry.space_group_name_H-M   'P 1'
#
loop_
_entity.id
_entity.type
_entity.pdbx_description
1 polymer ?
#
loop_
_entity_poly.entity_id
_entity_poly.type
_entity_poly.pdbx_seq_one_letter_code
_entity_poly.pdbx_strand_id
1 'polypeptide(L)'
;MAEQFGTSNNLITGGEAEELHDGIGRQQTVIRTLNITGEEIIEQSLTTDANVLREKLGSLNFRWEEVCRQLAERRKRLEEEKNILSELQEDLNEFILWLEEADSIVGIPLELGNEQQLKDSLEKVKLRVEELPPHKGILKRLTETGGIALGSTSLNPEEKHKLENRLKEANDLWIK
;
A
#
# COMPACT_ATOMS: atom_id res chain seq x y z
N MET A 1 6.25 29.39 -9.10
CA MET A 1 5.38 28.54 -9.94
C MET A 1 5.15 27.27 -9.14
N ALA A 2 4.31 27.36 -8.11
CA ALA A 2 4.06 26.30 -7.13
C ALA A 2 2.58 25.93 -7.26
N GLU A 3 2.27 25.08 -8.22
CA GLU A 3 0.92 24.55 -8.39
C GLU A 3 0.77 23.26 -7.57
N GLN A 4 -0.22 23.28 -6.68
CA GLN A 4 -1.08 22.15 -6.33
C GLN A 4 -0.41 20.82 -5.97
N PHE A 5 0.04 20.68 -4.72
CA PHE A 5 0.15 19.35 -4.09
C PHE A 5 -0.83 19.16 -2.91
N GLY A 6 -1.90 19.95 -2.90
CA GLY A 6 -3.06 19.71 -2.07
C GLY A 6 -4.18 19.17 -2.93
N THR A 7 -4.33 17.84 -2.97
CA THR A 7 -5.56 17.04 -3.19
C THR A 7 -5.23 15.75 -3.93
N SER A 8 -5.05 14.67 -3.17
CA SER A 8 -5.57 13.32 -3.46
C SER A 8 -5.32 12.46 -2.22
N ASN A 9 -5.94 12.86 -1.10
CA ASN A 9 -6.23 11.89 -0.06
C ASN A 9 -7.22 10.88 -0.66
N ASN A 10 -6.97 9.59 -0.44
CA ASN A 10 -7.72 8.42 -0.92
C ASN A 10 -7.22 7.81 -2.24
N LEU A 11 -5.91 7.57 -2.35
CA LEU A 11 -5.43 6.51 -3.23
C LEU A 11 -5.44 5.23 -2.38
N ILE A 12 -6.22 4.24 -2.82
CA ILE A 12 -6.17 2.82 -2.41
C ILE A 12 -7.20 2.38 -1.32
N THR A 13 -8.34 1.86 -1.84
CA THR A 13 -9.03 0.62 -1.40
C THR A 13 -9.86 0.57 -0.11
N GLY A 14 -10.58 1.62 0.25
CA GLY A 14 -11.70 1.45 1.21
C GLY A 14 -12.83 0.60 0.62
N GLY A 15 -13.31 0.97 -0.58
CA GLY A 15 -14.50 0.36 -1.19
C GLY A 15 -14.33 -1.09 -1.65
N GLU A 16 -13.19 -1.47 -2.24
CA GLU A 16 -13.00 -2.82 -2.77
C GLU A 16 -12.88 -3.88 -1.66
N ALA A 17 -12.25 -3.53 -0.54
CA ALA A 17 -12.10 -4.43 0.60
C ALA A 17 -13.43 -4.62 1.35
N GLU A 18 -14.21 -3.55 1.50
CA GLU A 18 -15.55 -3.58 2.09
C GLU A 18 -16.55 -4.34 1.19
N GLU A 19 -16.54 -4.10 -0.12
CA GLU A 19 -17.42 -4.79 -1.07
C GLU A 19 -17.12 -6.30 -1.13
N LEU A 20 -15.84 -6.69 -1.08
CA LEU A 20 -15.44 -8.09 -0.94
C LEU A 20 -15.96 -8.69 0.37
N HIS A 21 -15.76 -8.00 1.49
CA HIS A 21 -16.17 -8.48 2.82
C HIS A 21 -17.69 -8.70 2.89
N ASP A 22 -18.45 -7.73 2.38
CA ASP A 22 -19.90 -7.79 2.36
C ASP A 22 -20.43 -8.87 1.41
N GLY A 23 -19.76 -9.08 0.27
CA GLY A 23 -20.02 -10.20 -0.62
C GLY A 23 -19.85 -11.56 0.07
N ILE A 24 -18.75 -11.74 0.81
CA ILE A 24 -18.49 -12.98 1.57
C ILE A 24 -19.56 -13.19 2.63
N GLY A 25 -19.90 -12.17 3.41
CA GLY A 25 -20.88 -12.27 4.49
C GLY A 25 -22.25 -12.72 3.98
N ARG A 26 -22.66 -12.21 2.81
CA ARG A 26 -23.90 -12.65 2.14
C ARG A 26 -23.83 -14.11 1.72
N GLN A 27 -22.80 -14.53 0.98
CA GLN A 27 -22.69 -15.93 0.56
C GLN A 27 -22.52 -16.92 1.73
N GLN A 28 -21.78 -16.54 2.78
CA GLN A 28 -21.61 -17.37 4.00
C GLN A 28 -22.98 -17.68 4.64
N THR A 29 -23.88 -16.70 4.64
CA THR A 29 -25.24 -16.87 5.16
C THR A 29 -26.04 -17.84 4.30
N VAL A 30 -25.95 -17.73 2.97
CA VAL A 30 -26.63 -18.64 2.03
C VAL A 30 -26.14 -20.08 2.19
N ILE A 31 -24.82 -20.31 2.27
CA ILE A 31 -24.24 -21.65 2.48
C ILE A 31 -24.69 -22.26 3.82
N ARG A 32 -24.73 -21.44 4.89
CA ARG A 32 -25.24 -21.90 6.19
C ARG A 32 -26.71 -22.35 6.08
N THR A 33 -27.57 -21.55 5.47
CA THR A 33 -29.00 -21.90 5.30
C THR A 33 -29.15 -23.16 4.46
N LEU A 34 -28.41 -23.29 3.35
CA LEU A 34 -28.45 -24.48 2.49
C LEU A 34 -28.02 -25.75 3.24
N ASN A 35 -27.00 -25.67 4.10
CA ASN A 35 -26.58 -26.81 4.90
C ASN A 35 -27.63 -27.20 5.95
N ILE A 36 -28.23 -26.22 6.64
CA ILE A 36 -29.29 -26.48 7.63
C ILE A 36 -30.49 -27.15 6.96
N THR A 37 -31.06 -26.53 5.93
CA THR A 37 -32.21 -27.08 5.21
C THR A 37 -31.87 -28.41 4.53
N GLY A 38 -30.64 -28.54 4.03
CA GLY A 38 -30.14 -29.77 3.42
C GLY A 38 -30.11 -30.93 4.40
N GLU A 39 -29.64 -30.71 5.62
CA GLU A 39 -29.62 -31.74 6.67
C GLU A 39 -31.03 -32.15 7.11
N GLU A 40 -31.95 -31.19 7.27
CA GLU A 40 -33.37 -31.46 7.58
C GLU A 40 -34.04 -32.35 6.52
N ILE A 41 -33.73 -32.13 5.23
CA ILE A 41 -34.26 -32.95 4.13
C ILE A 41 -33.62 -34.34 4.14
N ILE A 42 -32.31 -34.44 4.39
CA ILE A 42 -31.59 -35.72 4.49
C ILE A 42 -32.21 -36.62 5.57
N GLU A 43 -32.57 -36.05 6.72
CA GLU A 43 -33.20 -36.79 7.84
C GLU A 43 -34.57 -37.37 7.49
N GLN A 44 -35.29 -36.75 6.56
CA GLN A 44 -36.65 -37.15 6.14
C GLN A 44 -36.66 -37.97 4.84
N SER A 45 -35.51 -38.18 4.21
CA SER A 45 -35.39 -38.78 2.88
C SER A 45 -35.11 -40.27 2.92
N LEU A 46 -35.46 -40.96 1.84
CA LEU A 46 -35.00 -42.32 1.59
C LEU A 46 -33.47 -42.34 1.47
N THR A 47 -32.85 -43.46 1.85
CA THR A 47 -31.38 -43.58 1.93
C THR A 47 -30.66 -43.18 0.64
N THR A 48 -31.23 -43.52 -0.53
CA THR A 48 -30.64 -43.15 -1.83
C THR A 48 -30.64 -41.64 -2.05
N ASP A 49 -31.76 -40.97 -1.81
CA ASP A 49 -31.90 -39.52 -2.01
C ASP A 49 -31.07 -38.73 -0.98
N ALA A 50 -31.06 -39.21 0.27
CA ALA A 50 -30.22 -38.68 1.35
C ALA A 50 -28.73 -38.74 0.99
N ASN A 51 -28.27 -39.84 0.39
CA ASN A 51 -26.88 -39.99 -0.03
C ASN A 51 -26.50 -39.02 -1.16
N VAL A 52 -27.38 -38.87 -2.17
CA VAL A 52 -27.16 -37.92 -3.28
C VAL A 52 -27.11 -36.49 -2.76
N LEU A 53 -28.02 -36.10 -1.86
CA LEU A 53 -28.04 -34.76 -1.30
C LEU A 53 -26.80 -34.48 -0.43
N ARG A 54 -26.35 -35.45 0.36
CA ARG A 54 -25.11 -35.35 1.16
C ARG A 54 -23.88 -35.14 0.27
N GLU A 55 -23.78 -35.86 -0.85
CA GLU A 55 -22.68 -35.67 -1.81
C GLU A 55 -22.69 -34.26 -2.42
N LYS A 56 -23.88 -33.75 -2.80
CA LYS A 56 -24.02 -32.39 -3.36
C LYS A 56 -23.67 -31.31 -2.35
N LEU A 57 -24.11 -31.44 -1.10
CA LEU A 57 -23.75 -30.50 -0.02
C LEU A 57 -22.26 -30.57 0.29
N GLY A 58 -21.66 -31.77 0.33
CA GLY A 58 -20.22 -31.94 0.49
C GLY A 58 -19.42 -31.24 -0.61
N SER A 59 -19.81 -31.43 -1.87
CA SER A 59 -19.19 -30.76 -3.02
C SER A 59 -19.32 -29.24 -2.96
N LEU A 60 -20.51 -28.73 -2.58
CA LEU A 60 -20.75 -27.30 -2.42
C LEU A 60 -19.89 -26.69 -1.32
N ASN A 61 -19.82 -27.35 -0.16
CA ASN A 61 -19.01 -26.90 0.97
C ASN A 61 -17.53 -26.88 0.62
N PHE A 62 -17.03 -27.93 -0.03
CA PHE A 62 -15.64 -27.96 -0.49
C PHE A 62 -15.30 -26.80 -1.44
N ARG A 63 -16.18 -26.52 -2.42
CA ARG A 63 -15.99 -25.39 -3.33
C ARG A 63 -16.06 -24.05 -2.61
N TRP A 64 -16.93 -23.92 -1.62
CA TRP A 64 -17.03 -22.72 -0.80
C TRP A 64 -15.77 -22.48 0.03
N GLU A 65 -15.23 -23.52 0.68
CA GLU A 65 -13.97 -23.45 1.42
C GLU A 65 -12.82 -23.00 0.52
N GLU A 66 -12.74 -23.52 -0.71
CA GLU A 66 -11.73 -23.11 -1.68
C GLU A 66 -11.86 -21.64 -2.10
N VAL A 67 -13.09 -21.15 -2.30
CA VAL A 67 -13.35 -19.72 -2.55
C VAL A 67 -12.90 -18.88 -1.36
N CYS A 68 -13.27 -19.27 -0.13
CA CYS A 68 -12.83 -18.57 1.08
C CYS A 68 -11.31 -18.51 1.19
N ARG A 69 -10.62 -19.63 0.90
CA ARG A 69 -9.16 -19.71 0.92
C ARG A 69 -8.51 -18.78 -0.09
N GLN A 70 -8.94 -18.83 -1.35
CA GLN A 70 -8.41 -17.96 -2.42
C GLN A 70 -8.63 -16.48 -2.10
N LEU A 71 -9.76 -16.17 -1.50
CA LEU A 71 -10.14 -14.80 -1.16
C LEU A 71 -9.37 -14.25 0.04
N ALA A 72 -9.16 -15.07 1.08
CA ALA A 72 -8.29 -14.72 2.19
C ALA A 72 -6.86 -14.42 1.71
N GLU A 73 -6.37 -15.23 0.78
CA GLU A 73 -5.05 -15.08 0.17
C GLU A 73 -4.97 -13.82 -0.73
N ARG A 74 -6.02 -13.52 -1.51
CA ARG A 74 -6.13 -12.24 -2.25
C ARG A 74 -6.15 -11.04 -1.31
N ARG A 75 -6.94 -11.09 -0.23
CA ARG A 75 -7.01 -10.01 0.76
C ARG A 75 -5.67 -9.77 1.43
N LYS A 76 -4.97 -10.84 1.79
CA LYS A 76 -3.64 -10.76 2.39
C LYS A 76 -2.66 -10.03 1.47
N ARG A 77 -2.59 -10.40 0.19
CA ARG A 77 -1.73 -9.72 -0.78
C ARG A 77 -2.08 -8.24 -0.95
N LEU A 78 -3.37 -7.91 -1.05
CA LEU A 78 -3.80 -6.51 -1.18
C LEU A 78 -3.39 -5.68 0.05
N GLU A 79 -3.49 -6.24 1.25
CA GLU A 79 -3.07 -5.56 2.48
C GLU A 79 -1.54 -5.39 2.54
N GLU A 80 -0.78 -6.40 2.12
CA GLU A 80 0.69 -6.31 1.99
C GLU A 80 1.08 -5.20 0.99
N GLU A 81 0.47 -5.18 -0.18
CA GLU A 81 0.69 -4.14 -1.20
C GLU A 81 0.32 -2.75 -0.69
N LYS A 82 -0.79 -2.61 0.04
CA LYS A 82 -1.21 -1.34 0.64
C LYS A 82 -0.21 -0.84 1.68
N ASN A 83 0.30 -1.72 2.52
CA ASN A 83 1.29 -1.36 3.53
C ASN A 83 2.59 -0.89 2.87
N ILE A 84 3.06 -1.61 1.85
CA ILE A 84 4.23 -1.23 1.04
C ILE A 84 4.05 0.16 0.42
N LEU A 85 2.88 0.44 -0.15
CA LEU A 85 2.61 1.73 -0.78
C LEU A 85 2.50 2.88 0.24
N SER A 86 1.97 2.60 1.43
CA SER A 86 1.91 3.56 2.52
C SER A 86 3.31 3.91 3.02
N GLU A 87 4.14 2.91 3.29
CA GLU A 87 5.54 3.09 3.70
C GLU A 87 6.34 3.87 2.65
N LEU A 88 6.16 3.52 1.36
CA LEU A 88 6.78 4.24 0.25
C LEU A 88 6.37 5.71 0.20
N GLN A 89 5.10 6.00 0.45
CA GLN A 89 4.60 7.37 0.44
C GLN A 89 5.12 8.19 1.63
N GLU A 90 5.19 7.58 2.82
CA GLU A 90 5.77 8.20 4.01
C GLU A 90 7.25 8.53 3.80
N ASP A 91 8.03 7.54 3.37
CA ASP A 91 9.46 7.71 3.06
C ASP A 91 9.67 8.79 1.97
N LEU A 92 8.81 8.86 0.95
CA LEU A 92 8.91 9.87 -0.12
C LEU A 92 8.65 11.28 0.42
N ASN A 93 7.65 11.43 1.29
CA ASN A 93 7.31 12.73 1.84
C ASN A 93 8.40 13.22 2.80
N GLU A 94 8.92 12.34 3.66
CA GLU A 94 10.03 12.66 4.56
C GLU A 94 11.27 13.09 3.75
N PHE A 95 11.59 12.36 2.69
CA PHE A 95 12.74 12.65 1.84
C PHE A 95 12.59 13.99 1.09
N ILE A 96 11.43 14.27 0.51
CA ILE A 96 11.17 15.54 -0.20
C ILE A 96 11.23 16.73 0.77
N LEU A 97 10.60 16.64 1.95
CA LEU A 97 10.63 17.70 2.95
C LEU A 97 12.06 18.02 3.39
N TRP A 98 12.89 16.98 3.59
CA TRP A 98 14.30 17.18 3.91
C TRP A 98 15.07 17.86 2.79
N LEU A 99 14.84 17.48 1.52
CA LEU A 99 15.48 18.12 0.36
C LEU A 99 15.10 19.60 0.26
N GLU A 100 13.82 19.95 0.42
CA GLU A 100 13.34 21.35 0.38
C GLU A 100 14.00 22.20 1.49
N GLU A 101 14.11 21.64 2.69
CA GLU A 101 14.75 22.29 3.83
C GLU A 101 16.29 22.39 3.68
N ALA A 102 16.92 21.43 2.99
CA ALA A 102 18.33 21.52 2.64
C ALA A 102 18.60 22.63 1.60
N ASP A 103 17.79 22.71 0.55
CA ASP A 103 17.89 23.73 -0.51
C ASP A 103 17.64 25.15 0.03
N SER A 104 16.71 25.31 0.96
CA SER A 104 16.40 26.60 1.62
C SER A 104 17.62 27.20 2.32
N ILE A 105 18.46 26.38 2.95
CA ILE A 105 19.65 26.83 3.67
C ILE A 105 20.78 27.23 2.72
N VAL A 106 20.97 26.47 1.63
CA VAL A 106 21.99 26.77 0.61
C VAL A 106 21.61 28.02 -0.20
N GLY A 107 20.32 28.32 -0.33
CA GLY A 107 19.81 29.49 -1.04
C GLY A 107 20.00 30.84 -0.33
N ILE A 108 20.49 30.89 0.92
CA ILE A 108 20.66 32.14 1.67
C ILE A 108 21.87 32.92 1.11
N PRO A 109 21.68 34.14 0.57
CA PRO A 109 22.80 34.95 0.09
C PRO A 109 23.73 35.34 1.25
N LEU A 110 25.00 34.98 1.14
CA LEU A 110 26.02 35.35 2.11
C LEU A 110 26.53 36.77 1.83
N GLU A 111 26.50 37.64 2.84
CA GLU A 111 27.07 38.98 2.74
C GLU A 111 28.58 38.94 3.08
N LEU A 112 29.39 39.48 2.17
CA LEU A 112 30.84 39.60 2.36
C LEU A 112 31.14 40.51 3.56
N GLY A 113 31.81 39.96 4.57
CA GLY A 113 32.23 40.68 5.78
C GLY A 113 31.40 40.38 7.03
N ASN A 114 30.32 39.59 6.92
CA ASN A 114 29.55 39.14 8.08
C ASN A 114 30.02 37.78 8.59
N GLU A 115 31.03 37.79 9.47
CA GLU A 115 31.63 36.57 10.04
C GLU A 115 30.62 35.73 10.84
N GLN A 116 29.64 36.36 11.50
CA GLN A 116 28.60 35.66 12.24
C GLN A 116 27.66 34.88 11.31
N GLN A 117 27.20 35.52 10.23
CA GLN A 117 26.38 34.86 9.21
C GLN A 117 27.10 33.66 8.58
N LEU A 118 28.42 33.78 8.36
CA LEU A 118 29.24 32.70 7.83
C LEU A 118 29.34 31.52 8.81
N LYS A 119 29.53 31.79 10.11
CA LYS A 119 29.55 30.77 11.17
C LYS A 119 28.22 30.05 11.30
N ASP A 120 27.12 30.81 11.32
CA ASP A 120 25.76 30.25 11.42
C ASP A 120 25.45 29.37 10.20
N SER A 121 25.89 29.79 9.01
CA SER A 121 25.71 29.02 7.77
C SER A 121 26.56 27.74 7.77
N LEU A 122 27.79 27.80 8.27
CA LEU A 122 28.66 26.63 8.42
C LEU A 122 28.09 25.61 9.41
N GLU A 123 27.52 26.06 10.52
CA GLU A 123 26.89 25.20 11.52
C GLU A 123 25.66 24.48 10.94
N LYS A 124 24.81 25.21 10.20
CA LYS A 124 23.68 24.63 9.47
C LYS A 124 24.11 23.59 8.44
N VAL A 125 25.18 23.86 7.67
CA VAL A 125 25.74 22.89 6.70
C VAL A 125 26.29 21.65 7.40
N LYS A 126 26.98 21.80 8.55
CA LYS A 126 27.46 20.65 9.32
C LYS A 126 26.32 19.77 9.83
N LEU A 127 25.26 20.37 10.36
CA LEU A 127 24.07 19.64 10.79
C LEU A 127 23.46 18.85 9.61
N ARG A 128 23.37 19.45 8.41
CA ARG A 128 22.88 18.75 7.22
C ARG A 128 23.76 17.58 6.81
N VAL A 129 25.08 17.70 6.95
CA VAL A 129 26.02 16.60 6.70
C VAL A 129 25.80 15.45 7.69
N GLU A 130 25.49 15.74 8.94
CA GLU A 130 25.17 14.74 9.97
C GLU A 130 23.82 14.04 9.71
N GLU A 131 22.88 14.71 9.02
CA GLU A 131 21.60 14.13 8.59
C GLU A 131 21.72 13.29 7.30
N LEU A 132 22.84 13.31 6.58
CA LEU A 132 23.00 12.52 5.34
C LEU A 132 22.87 10.99 5.54
N PRO A 133 23.48 10.37 6.58
CA PRO A 133 23.37 8.92 6.79
C PRO A 133 21.93 8.39 6.98
N PRO A 134 21.07 8.98 7.84
CA PRO A 134 19.69 8.51 7.95
C PRO A 134 18.89 8.70 6.65
N HIS A 135 19.08 9.81 5.93
CA HIS A 135 18.38 10.07 4.66
C HIS A 135 18.85 9.16 3.51
N LYS A 136 20.12 8.74 3.50
CA LYS A 136 20.61 7.66 2.63
C LYS A 136 19.93 6.32 2.93
N GLY A 137 19.58 6.09 4.20
CA GLY A 137 18.76 4.95 4.63
C GLY A 137 17.34 5.02 4.06
N ILE A 138 16.71 6.20 4.08
CA ILE A 138 15.40 6.44 3.47
C ILE A 138 15.45 6.18 1.96
N LEU A 139 16.44 6.72 1.24
CA LEU A 139 16.60 6.49 -0.20
C LEU A 139 16.75 5.00 -0.56
N LYS A 140 17.47 4.24 0.28
CA LYS A 140 17.60 2.80 0.09
C LYS A 140 16.24 2.10 0.23
N ARG A 141 15.47 2.43 1.27
CA ARG A 141 14.10 1.90 1.44
C ARG A 141 13.19 2.32 0.30
N LEU A 142 13.21 3.58 -0.14
CA LEU A 142 12.47 4.05 -1.32
C LEU A 142 12.76 3.23 -2.57
N THR A 143 14.03 2.87 -2.79
CA THR A 143 14.44 2.05 -3.94
C THR A 143 13.93 0.61 -3.81
N GLU A 144 14.02 0.02 -2.62
CA GLU A 144 13.57 -1.34 -2.33
C GLU A 144 12.05 -1.45 -2.41
N THR A 145 11.34 -0.63 -1.66
CA THR A 145 9.87 -0.57 -1.58
C THR A 145 9.26 -0.11 -2.90
N GLY A 146 9.91 0.82 -3.61
CA GLY A 146 9.54 1.23 -4.97
C GLY A 146 9.65 0.10 -5.98
N GLY A 147 10.73 -0.70 -5.93
CA GLY A 147 10.87 -1.88 -6.79
C GLY A 147 9.78 -2.92 -6.57
N ILE A 148 9.39 -3.14 -5.31
CA ILE A 148 8.30 -4.06 -4.95
C ILE A 148 6.94 -3.50 -5.41
N ALA A 149 6.68 -2.22 -5.16
CA ALA A 149 5.45 -1.54 -5.57
C ALA A 149 5.23 -1.54 -7.09
N LEU A 150 6.29 -1.34 -7.89
CA LEU A 150 6.19 -1.39 -9.36
C LEU A 150 5.89 -2.81 -9.91
N GLY A 151 6.18 -3.84 -9.12
CA GLY A 151 5.79 -5.22 -9.39
C GLY A 151 4.35 -5.55 -8.97
N SER A 152 3.68 -4.66 -8.25
CA SER A 152 2.29 -4.86 -7.83
C SER A 152 1.35 -4.87 -9.05
N THR A 153 0.43 -5.83 -9.03
CA THR A 153 -0.63 -5.95 -10.05
C THR A 153 -1.86 -5.08 -9.75
N SER A 154 -1.87 -4.43 -8.58
CA SER A 154 -2.99 -3.63 -8.07
C SER A 154 -2.93 -2.17 -8.50
N LEU A 155 -1.74 -1.66 -8.82
CA LEU A 155 -1.56 -0.30 -9.36
C LEU A 155 -2.06 -0.23 -10.80
N ASN A 156 -2.86 0.80 -11.10
CA ASN A 156 -3.24 1.07 -12.47
C ASN A 156 -2.04 1.69 -13.26
N PRO A 157 -2.08 1.71 -14.60
CA PRO A 157 -0.96 2.20 -15.41
C PRO A 157 -0.57 3.66 -15.14
N GLU A 158 -1.54 4.50 -14.79
CA GLU A 158 -1.33 5.92 -14.51
C GLU A 158 -0.65 6.14 -13.15
N GLU A 159 -1.11 5.44 -12.12
CA GLU A 159 -0.52 5.44 -10.77
C GLU A 159 0.91 4.92 -10.80
N LYS A 160 1.15 3.83 -11.55
CA LYS A 160 2.49 3.28 -11.75
C LYS A 160 3.41 4.30 -12.40
N HIS A 161 2.96 4.95 -13.47
CA HIS A 161 3.77 5.98 -14.15
C HIS A 161 4.06 7.19 -13.25
N LYS A 162 3.08 7.63 -12.45
CA LYS A 162 3.27 8.70 -11.47
C LYS A 162 4.31 8.32 -10.41
N LEU A 163 4.27 7.08 -9.92
CA LEU A 163 5.24 6.58 -8.95
C LEU A 163 6.66 6.51 -9.53
N GLU A 164 6.80 6.01 -10.77
CA GLU A 164 8.08 5.98 -11.49
C GLU A 164 8.68 7.38 -11.64
N ASN A 165 7.86 8.37 -12.01
CA ASN A 165 8.31 9.74 -12.16
C ASN A 165 8.79 10.33 -10.81
N ARG A 166 8.07 10.07 -9.72
CA ARG A 166 8.47 10.55 -8.39
C ARG A 166 9.75 9.90 -7.88
N LEU A 167 9.91 8.59 -8.09
CA LEU A 167 11.15 7.89 -7.73
C LEU A 167 12.34 8.43 -8.52
N LYS A 168 12.13 8.71 -9.81
CA LYS A 168 13.15 9.32 -10.66
C LYS A 168 13.53 10.72 -10.19
N GLU A 169 12.54 11.57 -9.89
CA GLU A 169 12.76 12.92 -9.39
C GLU A 169 13.54 12.92 -8.07
N ALA A 170 13.15 12.08 -7.10
CA ALA A 170 13.86 11.92 -5.84
C ALA A 170 15.33 11.49 -6.05
N ASN A 171 15.57 10.56 -6.98
CA ASN A 171 16.91 10.09 -7.28
C ASN A 171 17.76 11.15 -8.02
N ASP A 172 17.17 11.89 -8.95
CA ASP A 172 17.83 12.98 -9.67
C ASP A 172 18.18 14.15 -8.74
N LEU A 173 17.34 14.45 -7.73
CA LEU A 173 17.60 15.45 -6.71
C LEU A 173 18.73 15.04 -5.75
N TRP A 174 18.86 13.75 -5.45
CA TRP A 174 19.94 13.23 -4.58
C TRP A 174 21.33 13.27 -5.24
N ILE A 175 21.40 13.16 -6.57
CA ILE A 175 22.66 13.09 -7.32
C ILE A 175 23.26 14.49 -7.58
N LYS A 176 22.46 15.56 -7.50
CA LYS A 176 22.91 16.96 -7.68
C LYS A 176 23.71 17.48 -6.49
#